data_AF-A0A0C2N876-F1
#
_entry.id   AF-A0A0C2N876-F1
#
_cell.length_a   1.000
_cell.length_b   1.000
_cell.length_c   1.000
_cell.angle_alpha   90.00
_cell.angle_beta   90.00
_cell.angle_gamma   90.00
#
_symmetry.space_group_name_H-M   'P 1'
#
loop_
_entity.id
_entity.type
_entity.pdbx_description
1 polymer ?
#
loop_
_entity_poly.entity_id
_entity_poly.type
_entity_poly.pdbx_seq_one_letter_code
_entity_poly.pdbx_strand_id
1 'polypeptide(L)'
;MSEYMLQFIGNALALKRMHNRAGRNISEIKVIQIATIKVIKFVENVKNKTADDINNVECNNDQKCGEYGKCICGKCQCQNVLMKITKSPELFYGLGCSCSDQICPFTKKGQCICFCTCECGKCKCNTDYKGIDCSELVCDHPTMMNKCKETEGAEDCSGKATCVCGTCTCPYEYSGTYCETLTVPTVRCSDISKCMVKVYDSNEHVGCNIPVTLVEKLDESTSYFALSCQMIHQNCLRSFMIHINNNVKHIDRITLKRLDPQQDCLKIPIFISEKDL
;
A
#
# COMPACT_ATOMS: atom_id res chain seq x y z
N MET A 1 -21.34 -41.83 31.26
CA MET A 1 -20.85 -40.52 31.78
C MET A 1 -20.12 -40.83 33.08
N SER A 2 -18.80 -40.67 33.11
CA SER A 2 -17.95 -41.07 34.26
C SER A 2 -18.27 -40.26 35.52
N GLU A 3 -18.23 -40.88 36.72
CA GLU A 3 -18.44 -40.21 38.02
C GLU A 3 -17.59 -38.93 38.18
N TYR A 4 -16.40 -38.90 37.58
CA TYR A 4 -15.53 -37.72 37.57
C TYR A 4 -16.16 -36.48 36.93
N MET A 5 -17.01 -36.64 35.90
CA MET A 5 -17.69 -35.52 35.24
C MET A 5 -18.80 -34.94 36.12
N LEU A 6 -19.50 -35.78 36.89
CA LEU A 6 -20.53 -35.32 37.83
C LEU A 6 -19.89 -34.56 38.99
N GLN A 7 -18.74 -35.02 39.48
CA GLN A 7 -17.94 -34.31 40.50
C GLN A 7 -17.52 -32.91 40.01
N PHE A 8 -17.08 -32.80 38.76
CA PHE A 8 -16.61 -31.53 38.18
C PHE A 8 -17.75 -30.52 37.99
N ILE A 9 -18.91 -30.98 37.51
CA ILE A 9 -20.11 -30.13 37.35
C ILE A 9 -20.64 -29.67 38.72
N GLY A 10 -20.63 -30.56 39.71
CA GLY A 10 -21.01 -30.23 41.10
C GLY A 10 -20.14 -29.13 41.69
N ASN A 11 -18.81 -29.24 41.53
CA ASN A 11 -17.85 -28.24 42.01
C ASN A 11 -17.99 -26.89 41.29
N ALA A 12 -18.23 -26.89 39.98
CA ALA A 12 -18.44 -25.66 39.21
C ALA A 12 -19.74 -24.91 39.60
N LEU A 13 -20.82 -25.64 39.86
CA LEU A 13 -22.09 -25.08 40.34
C LEU A 13 -21.97 -24.54 41.77
N ALA A 14 -21.20 -25.20 42.63
CA ALA A 14 -20.91 -24.73 43.98
C ALA A 14 -20.10 -23.42 43.98
N LEU A 15 -19.09 -23.31 43.11
CA LEU A 15 -18.30 -22.08 42.94
C LEU A 15 -19.17 -20.89 42.48
N LYS A 16 -20.12 -21.13 41.57
CA LYS A 16 -21.05 -20.10 41.09
C LYS A 16 -21.98 -19.57 42.19
N ARG A 17 -22.41 -20.44 43.12
CA ARG A 17 -23.22 -20.04 44.29
C ARG A 17 -22.41 -19.24 45.31
N MET A 18 -21.13 -19.54 45.48
CA MET A 18 -20.23 -18.78 46.37
C MET A 18 -19.93 -17.38 45.83
N HIS A 19 -19.77 -17.22 44.51
CA HIS A 19 -19.45 -15.92 43.90
C HIS A 19 -20.61 -14.90 43.92
N ASN A 20 -21.87 -15.35 43.87
CA ASN A 20 -23.04 -14.45 43.90
C ASN A 20 -23.31 -13.80 45.29
N ARG A 21 -22.61 -14.21 46.34
CA ARG A 21 -22.73 -13.60 47.69
C ARG A 21 -21.67 -12.54 48.01
N ALA A 22 -20.60 -12.45 47.23
CA ALA A 22 -19.53 -11.47 47.45
C ALA A 22 -19.58 -10.44 46.32
N GLY A 23 -20.12 -9.25 46.60
CA GLY A 23 -20.20 -8.15 45.64
C GLY A 23 -18.81 -7.75 45.12
N ARG A 24 -18.45 -8.26 43.94
CA ARG A 24 -17.17 -7.99 43.27
C ARG A 24 -17.36 -7.40 41.87
N ASN A 25 -16.30 -6.70 41.46
CA ASN A 25 -16.13 -5.87 40.27
C ASN A 25 -16.59 -6.54 38.96
N ILE A 26 -17.25 -5.75 38.11
CA ILE A 26 -17.90 -6.15 36.84
C ILE A 26 -16.93 -6.79 35.82
N SER A 27 -15.62 -6.52 35.93
CA SER A 27 -14.58 -7.08 35.07
C SER A 27 -14.29 -8.58 35.32
N GLU A 28 -14.35 -9.07 36.56
CA GLU A 28 -14.12 -10.50 36.88
C GLU A 28 -15.30 -11.39 36.43
N ILE A 29 -16.52 -10.84 36.41
CA ILE A 29 -17.74 -11.56 36.01
C ILE A 29 -17.71 -11.93 34.51
N LYS A 30 -17.14 -11.06 33.66
CA LYS A 30 -17.02 -11.32 32.21
C LYS A 30 -16.09 -12.50 31.92
N VAL A 31 -14.99 -12.66 32.66
CA VAL A 31 -14.03 -13.76 32.45
C VAL A 31 -14.67 -15.11 32.78
N ILE A 32 -15.45 -15.18 33.87
CA ILE A 32 -16.14 -16.40 34.29
C ILE A 32 -17.27 -16.76 33.31
N GLN A 33 -18.03 -15.78 32.81
CA GLN A 33 -19.04 -16.04 31.77
C GLN A 33 -18.44 -16.62 30.48
N ILE A 34 -17.32 -16.07 30.01
CA ILE A 34 -16.63 -16.57 28.80
C ILE A 34 -16.11 -18.00 28.99
N ALA A 35 -15.53 -18.31 30.16
CA ALA A 35 -15.06 -19.66 30.47
C ALA A 35 -16.22 -20.67 30.51
N THR A 36 -17.35 -20.30 31.10
CA THR A 36 -18.53 -21.17 31.19
C THR A 36 -19.13 -21.45 29.80
N ILE A 37 -19.19 -20.44 28.93
CA ILE A 37 -19.68 -20.58 27.54
C ILE A 37 -18.77 -21.49 26.72
N LYS A 38 -17.44 -21.39 26.89
CA LYS A 38 -16.48 -22.30 26.22
C LYS A 38 -16.67 -23.75 26.64
N VAL A 39 -16.89 -24.00 27.93
CA VAL A 39 -17.12 -25.37 28.45
C VAL A 39 -18.46 -25.93 27.97
N ILE A 40 -19.53 -25.12 27.96
CA ILE A 40 -20.84 -25.55 27.43
C ILE A 40 -20.74 -25.91 25.94
N LYS A 41 -20.10 -25.05 25.13
CA LYS A 41 -19.85 -25.36 23.71
C LYS A 41 -19.02 -26.61 23.50
N PHE A 42 -18.01 -26.85 24.34
CA PHE A 42 -17.21 -28.08 24.28
C PHE A 42 -18.05 -29.32 24.60
N VAL A 43 -18.93 -29.25 25.61
CA VAL A 43 -19.82 -30.36 26.00
C VAL A 43 -20.90 -30.64 24.96
N GLU A 44 -21.47 -29.60 24.33
CA GLU A 44 -22.42 -29.76 23.21
C GLU A 44 -21.74 -30.39 21.99
N ASN A 45 -20.49 -30.03 21.71
CA ASN A 45 -19.71 -30.61 20.62
C ASN A 45 -19.38 -32.10 20.85
N VAL A 46 -19.28 -32.53 22.11
CA VAL A 46 -19.09 -33.94 22.48
C VAL A 46 -20.41 -34.73 22.45
N LYS A 47 -21.56 -34.08 22.64
CA LYS A 47 -22.89 -34.73 22.63
C LYS A 47 -23.51 -34.88 21.23
N ASN A 48 -23.02 -34.15 20.23
CA ASN A 48 -23.50 -34.23 18.84
C ASN A 48 -22.76 -35.24 17.96
N LYS A 49 -21.89 -36.09 18.52
CA LYS A 49 -21.42 -37.29 17.80
C LYS A 49 -22.50 -38.35 17.87
N THR A 50 -23.34 -38.42 16.84
CA THR A 50 -24.33 -39.47 16.62
C THR A 50 -23.64 -40.84 16.53
N ALA A 51 -24.36 -41.90 16.90
CA ALA A 51 -23.90 -43.28 16.81
C ALA A 51 -23.56 -43.73 15.36
N ASP A 52 -23.94 -42.95 14.35
CA ASP A 52 -23.59 -43.17 12.94
C ASP A 52 -22.12 -42.84 12.61
N ASP A 53 -21.41 -42.07 13.42
CA ASP A 53 -19.96 -41.84 13.23
C ASP A 53 -19.09 -43.04 13.64
N ILE A 54 -19.70 -44.07 14.24
CA ILE A 54 -19.00 -45.26 14.75
C ILE A 54 -18.89 -46.35 13.66
N ASN A 55 -19.72 -46.30 12.61
CA ASN A 55 -19.76 -47.32 11.55
C ASN A 55 -19.41 -46.82 10.13
N ASN A 56 -18.95 -45.58 9.96
CA ASN A 56 -18.42 -45.14 8.67
C ASN A 56 -17.04 -45.76 8.43
N VAL A 57 -17.05 -46.90 7.74
CA VAL A 57 -15.85 -47.51 7.16
C VAL A 57 -15.34 -46.60 6.07
N GLU A 58 -14.28 -45.84 6.38
CA GLU A 58 -13.59 -44.93 5.49
C GLU A 58 -12.80 -45.70 4.42
N CYS A 59 -12.25 -46.85 4.79
CA CYS A 59 -11.39 -47.65 3.92
C CYS A 59 -11.66 -49.15 4.09
N ASN A 60 -11.49 -49.90 3.00
CA ASN A 60 -11.54 -51.38 3.02
C ASN A 60 -10.17 -52.01 2.69
N ASN A 61 -9.21 -51.20 2.25
CA ASN A 61 -7.86 -51.58 1.90
C ASN A 61 -6.94 -50.35 1.97
N ASP A 62 -5.63 -50.57 1.97
CA ASP A 62 -4.62 -49.51 2.09
C ASP A 62 -4.65 -48.53 0.90
N GLN A 63 -5.06 -48.98 -0.29
CA GLN A 63 -5.11 -48.13 -1.49
C GLN A 63 -6.04 -46.92 -1.34
N LYS A 64 -7.11 -47.04 -0.54
CA LYS A 64 -8.02 -45.92 -0.23
C LYS A 64 -7.40 -44.88 0.73
N CYS A 65 -6.31 -45.24 1.41
CA CYS A 65 -5.62 -44.36 2.35
C CYS A 65 -4.41 -43.63 1.76
N GLY A 66 -4.26 -43.65 0.43
CA GLY A 66 -3.15 -43.02 -0.27
C GLY A 66 -1.80 -43.68 0.03
N GLU A 67 -0.73 -43.07 -0.45
CA GLU A 67 0.64 -43.57 -0.26
C GLU A 67 1.16 -43.37 1.17
N TYR A 68 0.52 -42.46 1.93
CA TYR A 68 0.93 -42.03 3.26
C TYR A 68 0.01 -42.55 4.38
N GLY A 69 -0.82 -43.56 4.12
CA GLY A 69 -1.78 -44.09 5.08
C GLY A 69 -1.95 -45.59 5.02
N LYS A 70 -2.40 -46.19 6.13
CA LYS A 70 -2.80 -47.60 6.20
C LYS A 70 -4.23 -47.71 6.70
N CYS A 71 -4.98 -48.65 6.15
CA CYS A 71 -6.35 -48.90 6.56
C CYS A 71 -6.38 -49.83 7.77
N ILE A 72 -6.71 -49.30 8.94
CA ILE A 72 -6.76 -50.05 10.19
C ILE A 72 -8.17 -49.96 10.76
N CYS A 73 -8.83 -51.11 10.87
CA CYS A 73 -10.20 -51.24 11.38
C CYS A 73 -11.20 -50.30 10.67
N GLY A 74 -11.08 -50.16 9.35
CA GLY A 74 -11.97 -49.34 8.55
C GLY A 74 -11.68 -47.84 8.59
N LYS A 75 -10.55 -47.41 9.17
CA LYS A 75 -10.12 -45.99 9.22
C LYS A 75 -8.70 -45.83 8.69
N CYS A 76 -8.44 -44.71 8.03
CA CYS A 76 -7.10 -44.43 7.54
C CYS A 76 -6.21 -43.89 8.67
N GLN A 77 -5.11 -44.59 8.93
CA GLN A 77 -4.07 -44.16 9.87
C GLN A 77 -2.87 -43.62 9.08
N CYS A 78 -2.66 -42.31 9.13
CA CYS A 78 -1.59 -41.65 8.40
C CYS A 78 -0.22 -41.92 9.03
N GLN A 79 0.80 -42.06 8.17
CA GLN A 79 2.12 -42.64 8.48
C GLN A 79 2.89 -41.88 9.56
N ASN A 80 2.56 -40.61 9.80
CA ASN A 80 3.13 -39.77 10.85
C ASN A 80 2.86 -40.25 12.28
N VAL A 81 1.86 -41.11 12.47
CA VAL A 81 1.54 -41.68 13.79
C VAL A 81 2.29 -43.00 14.04
N LEU A 82 2.72 -43.68 12.96
CA LEU A 82 3.27 -45.05 13.03
C LEU A 82 4.79 -45.09 13.20
N MET A 83 5.47 -44.02 12.81
CA MET A 83 6.91 -43.92 12.94
C MET A 83 7.22 -42.81 13.94
N LYS A 84 7.69 -43.16 15.14
CA LYS A 84 8.36 -42.24 16.09
C LYS A 84 9.69 -41.71 15.52
N ILE A 85 9.71 -41.35 14.24
CA ILE A 85 10.88 -40.89 13.51
C ILE A 85 10.86 -39.37 13.57
N THR A 86 11.70 -38.87 14.46
CA THR A 86 11.99 -37.47 14.75
C THR A 86 12.68 -36.70 13.60
N LYS A 87 12.48 -37.08 12.33
CA LYS A 87 13.29 -36.55 11.21
C LYS A 87 12.55 -36.04 9.98
N SER A 88 11.26 -36.33 9.77
CA SER A 88 10.49 -35.71 8.68
C SER A 88 9.43 -34.75 9.24
N PRO A 89 9.44 -33.46 8.86
CA PRO A 89 8.47 -32.48 9.36
C PRO A 89 7.07 -32.61 8.76
N GLU A 90 6.88 -33.45 7.72
CA GLU A 90 5.66 -33.47 6.89
C GLU A 90 4.48 -34.17 7.55
N LEU A 91 3.44 -33.41 7.93
CA LEU A 91 2.22 -33.93 8.54
C LEU A 91 1.10 -34.16 7.51
N PHE A 92 0.89 -35.43 7.13
CA PHE A 92 -0.27 -35.92 6.37
C PHE A 92 -1.48 -36.19 7.26
N TYR A 93 -2.65 -35.74 6.82
CA TYR A 93 -3.94 -35.91 7.50
C TYR A 93 -5.10 -35.92 6.51
N GLY A 94 -6.33 -35.91 7.02
CA GLY A 94 -7.55 -35.90 6.21
C GLY A 94 -8.01 -37.28 5.75
N LEU A 95 -9.12 -37.32 5.02
CA LEU A 95 -9.67 -38.56 4.48
C LEU A 95 -8.65 -39.21 3.55
N GLY A 96 -8.29 -40.45 3.85
CA GLY A 96 -7.26 -41.17 3.09
C GLY A 96 -5.89 -40.51 3.05
N CYS A 97 -5.51 -39.73 4.08
CA CYS A 97 -4.17 -39.17 4.26
C CYS A 97 -3.64 -38.34 3.08
N SER A 98 -4.55 -37.72 2.30
CA SER A 98 -4.21 -36.99 1.08
C SER A 98 -3.83 -35.51 1.32
N CYS A 99 -4.05 -34.98 2.52
CA CYS A 99 -3.75 -33.59 2.85
C CYS A 99 -2.38 -33.45 3.50
N SER A 100 -1.63 -32.40 3.16
CA SER A 100 -0.44 -31.94 3.89
C SER A 100 -0.41 -30.41 3.92
N ASP A 101 0.05 -29.85 5.03
CA ASP A 101 0.26 -28.39 5.19
C ASP A 101 1.66 -27.96 4.76
N GLN A 102 2.46 -28.87 4.19
CA GLN A 102 3.82 -28.59 3.73
C GLN A 102 3.99 -28.72 2.22
N ILE A 103 2.98 -29.24 1.52
CA ILE A 103 3.02 -29.49 0.08
C ILE A 103 1.92 -28.65 -0.57
N CYS A 104 2.24 -27.42 -0.96
CA CYS A 104 1.33 -26.54 -1.70
C CYS A 104 1.84 -26.24 -3.12
N PRO A 105 0.95 -26.09 -4.11
CA PRO A 105 1.32 -25.84 -5.49
C PRO A 105 1.99 -24.47 -5.67
N PHE A 106 2.99 -24.41 -6.56
CA PHE A 106 3.66 -23.18 -7.08
C PHE A 106 4.56 -22.37 -6.14
N THR A 107 5.52 -23.02 -5.47
CA THR A 107 6.55 -22.28 -4.72
C THR A 107 7.93 -22.86 -4.95
N LYS A 108 8.98 -22.02 -4.85
CA LYS A 108 10.37 -22.44 -5.10
C LYS A 108 10.85 -23.59 -4.18
N LYS A 109 10.08 -23.95 -3.14
CA LYS A 109 10.39 -25.03 -2.16
C LYS A 109 9.16 -25.77 -1.59
N GLY A 110 7.98 -25.72 -2.22
CA GLY A 110 6.76 -26.37 -1.70
C GLY A 110 6.00 -25.63 -0.58
N GLN A 111 6.57 -24.55 -0.03
CA GLN A 111 5.93 -23.67 0.95
C GLN A 111 5.37 -22.41 0.28
N CYS A 112 4.06 -22.20 0.42
CA CYS A 112 3.31 -20.96 0.14
C CYS A 112 4.19 -19.69 0.26
N ILE A 113 4.12 -18.77 -0.72
CA ILE A 113 4.87 -17.49 -0.68
C ILE A 113 4.57 -16.80 0.66
N CYS A 114 5.55 -16.14 1.29
CA CYS A 114 5.59 -15.70 2.70
C CYS A 114 4.32 -15.04 3.32
N PHE A 115 3.27 -14.76 2.55
CA PHE A 115 2.02 -14.14 2.95
C PHE A 115 0.82 -15.09 2.92
N CYS A 116 1.01 -16.41 3.05
CA CYS A 116 -0.07 -17.38 3.13
C CYS A 116 0.25 -18.63 3.95
N THR A 117 -0.79 -19.30 4.44
CA THR A 117 -0.69 -20.61 5.11
C THR A 117 -1.14 -21.72 4.18
N CYS A 118 -0.46 -22.86 4.19
CA CYS A 118 -0.88 -24.03 3.41
C CYS A 118 -1.88 -24.84 4.25
N GLU A 119 -3.07 -25.10 3.72
CA GLU A 119 -4.10 -25.94 4.33
C GLU A 119 -4.51 -27.02 3.33
N CYS A 120 -4.15 -28.28 3.60
CA CYS A 120 -4.45 -29.43 2.72
C CYS A 120 -4.08 -29.18 1.24
N GLY A 121 -2.83 -28.78 0.99
CA GLY A 121 -2.34 -28.52 -0.36
C GLY A 121 -2.97 -27.34 -1.10
N LYS A 122 -3.68 -26.46 -0.38
CA LYS A 122 -4.17 -25.18 -0.92
C LYS A 122 -3.56 -24.02 -0.13
N CYS A 123 -3.08 -22.98 -0.83
CA CYS A 123 -2.65 -21.77 -0.14
C CYS A 123 -3.88 -20.95 0.29
N LYS A 124 -3.91 -20.61 1.57
CA LYS A 124 -4.86 -19.69 2.17
C LYS A 124 -4.19 -18.35 2.33
N CYS A 125 -4.59 -17.42 1.47
CA CYS A 125 -4.00 -16.10 1.41
C CYS A 125 -4.31 -15.26 2.65
N ASN A 126 -3.35 -14.43 3.06
CA ASN A 126 -3.65 -13.32 3.96
C ASN A 126 -4.70 -12.39 3.31
N THR A 127 -5.37 -11.57 4.13
CA THR A 127 -6.48 -10.70 3.72
C THR A 127 -6.18 -9.79 2.52
N ASP A 128 -4.89 -9.50 2.31
CA ASP A 128 -4.41 -8.55 1.34
C ASP A 128 -3.97 -9.21 0.01
N TYR A 129 -4.08 -10.55 -0.09
CA TYR A 129 -3.62 -11.33 -1.25
C TYR A 129 -4.69 -12.30 -1.76
N LYS A 130 -4.63 -12.64 -3.04
CA LYS A 130 -5.51 -13.57 -3.75
C LYS A 130 -4.72 -14.37 -4.80
N GLY A 131 -5.41 -15.28 -5.47
CA GLY A 131 -4.81 -16.19 -6.45
C GLY A 131 -4.45 -17.54 -5.83
N ILE A 132 -4.10 -18.50 -6.69
CA ILE A 132 -3.82 -19.89 -6.28
C ILE A 132 -2.57 -19.97 -5.40
N ASP A 133 -1.61 -19.08 -5.62
CA ASP A 133 -0.33 -18.99 -4.93
C ASP A 133 -0.20 -17.72 -4.05
N CYS A 134 -1.29 -16.96 -3.92
CA CYS A 134 -1.33 -15.69 -3.19
C CYS A 134 -0.34 -14.63 -3.70
N SER A 135 0.01 -14.68 -4.99
CA SER A 135 0.90 -13.69 -5.62
C SER A 135 0.20 -12.38 -6.00
N GLU A 136 -1.12 -12.39 -6.12
CA GLU A 136 -1.90 -11.22 -6.52
C GLU A 136 -2.35 -10.42 -5.30
N LEU A 137 -2.15 -9.09 -5.33
CA LEU A 137 -2.65 -8.20 -4.29
C LEU A 137 -4.17 -7.96 -4.46
N VAL A 138 -4.89 -7.92 -3.34
CA VAL A 138 -6.29 -7.47 -3.28
C VAL A 138 -6.30 -5.96 -3.10
N CYS A 139 -6.45 -5.24 -4.21
CA CYS A 139 -6.37 -3.78 -4.22
C CYS A 139 -7.55 -3.10 -3.51
N ASP A 140 -8.70 -3.77 -3.41
CA ASP A 140 -9.92 -3.22 -2.79
C ASP A 140 -9.93 -3.35 -1.25
N HIS A 141 -8.88 -3.94 -0.65
CA HIS A 141 -8.82 -4.11 0.78
C HIS A 141 -8.48 -2.78 1.50
N PRO A 142 -9.15 -2.42 2.62
CA PRO A 142 -8.94 -1.13 3.29
C PRO A 142 -7.50 -0.86 3.71
N THR A 143 -6.74 -1.91 4.08
CA THR A 143 -5.32 -1.78 4.46
C THR A 143 -4.46 -1.31 3.29
N MET A 144 -4.80 -1.70 2.06
CA MET A 144 -4.09 -1.27 0.86
C MET A 144 -4.49 0.15 0.48
N MET A 145 -5.78 0.48 0.52
CA MET A 145 -6.24 1.84 0.20
C MET A 145 -5.67 2.88 1.17
N ASN A 146 -5.55 2.53 2.45
CA ASN A 146 -4.95 3.43 3.46
C ASN A 146 -3.46 3.74 3.20
N LYS A 147 -2.74 2.96 2.39
CA LYS A 147 -1.35 3.28 2.01
C LYS A 147 -1.23 4.49 1.09
N CYS A 148 -2.33 4.95 0.52
CA CYS A 148 -2.36 6.18 -0.28
C CYS A 148 -2.61 7.43 0.56
N LYS A 149 -2.73 7.30 1.89
CA LYS A 149 -2.91 8.41 2.81
C LYS A 149 -1.64 8.66 3.57
N GLU A 150 -1.24 9.92 3.66
CA GLU A 150 -0.09 10.33 4.46
C GLU A 150 -0.34 10.11 5.97
N THR A 151 -1.55 10.41 6.42
CA THR A 151 -1.99 10.26 7.82
C THR A 151 -3.45 9.81 7.89
N GLU A 152 -3.87 9.31 9.06
CA GLU A 152 -5.27 8.91 9.28
C GLU A 152 -6.21 10.12 9.10
N GLY A 153 -7.18 9.97 8.19
CA GLY A 153 -8.13 11.04 7.85
C GLY A 153 -7.69 11.96 6.70
N ALA A 154 -6.46 11.83 6.20
CA ALA A 154 -6.05 12.54 4.99
C ALA A 154 -6.81 12.03 3.75
N GLU A 155 -6.94 12.90 2.75
CA GLU A 155 -7.44 12.52 1.43
C GLU A 155 -6.46 11.57 0.74
N ASP A 156 -6.99 10.63 -0.03
CA ASP A 156 -6.16 9.72 -0.83
C ASP A 156 -5.31 10.53 -1.82
N CYS A 157 -4.01 10.29 -1.81
CA CYS A 157 -3.04 10.95 -2.68
C CYS A 157 -3.17 12.50 -2.63
N SER A 158 -3.35 13.03 -1.41
CA SER A 158 -3.52 14.47 -1.15
C SER A 158 -4.65 15.13 -1.96
N GLY A 159 -5.62 14.34 -2.43
CA GLY A 159 -6.72 14.79 -3.29
C GLY A 159 -6.30 15.19 -4.71
N LYS A 160 -5.09 14.81 -5.16
CA LYS A 160 -4.54 15.21 -6.47
C LYS A 160 -4.44 14.08 -7.48
N ALA A 161 -4.59 12.84 -7.04
CA ALA A 161 -4.37 11.67 -7.87
C ALA A 161 -5.30 10.51 -7.50
N THR A 162 -5.21 9.44 -8.29
CA THR A 162 -5.93 8.19 -8.01
C THR A 162 -5.02 7.22 -7.29
N CYS A 163 -5.53 6.61 -6.22
CA CYS A 163 -4.89 5.49 -5.54
C CYS A 163 -5.15 4.20 -6.32
N VAL A 164 -4.09 3.53 -6.76
CA VAL A 164 -4.16 2.25 -7.45
C VAL A 164 -3.35 1.23 -6.66
N CYS A 165 -4.05 0.30 -6.02
CA CYS A 165 -3.44 -0.79 -5.23
C CYS A 165 -2.44 -0.31 -4.16
N GLY A 166 -2.78 0.76 -3.43
CA GLY A 166 -1.92 1.33 -2.38
C GLY A 166 -0.74 2.15 -2.91
N THR A 167 -0.74 2.52 -4.19
CA THR A 167 0.24 3.44 -4.78
C THR A 167 -0.49 4.59 -5.47
N CYS A 168 -0.02 5.82 -5.25
CA CYS A 168 -0.57 7.01 -5.90
C CYS A 168 0.00 7.20 -7.31
N THR A 169 -0.88 7.38 -8.29
CA THR A 169 -0.48 7.67 -9.68
C THR A 169 -0.56 9.16 -9.94
N CYS A 170 0.52 9.90 -9.66
CA CYS A 170 0.54 11.35 -9.74
C CYS A 170 0.48 11.87 -11.18
N PRO A 171 -0.31 12.92 -11.46
CA PRO A 171 -0.18 13.66 -12.72
C PRO A 171 1.15 14.42 -12.77
N TYR A 172 1.58 14.84 -13.96
CA TYR A 172 2.93 15.41 -14.15
C TYR A 172 3.18 16.70 -13.35
N GLU A 173 2.14 17.44 -12.98
CA GLU A 173 2.24 18.63 -12.14
C GLU A 173 2.62 18.33 -10.68
N TYR A 174 2.53 17.07 -10.26
CA TYR A 174 2.76 16.64 -8.88
C TYR A 174 3.78 15.50 -8.78
N SER A 175 4.42 15.41 -7.63
CA SER A 175 5.33 14.33 -7.24
C SER A 175 5.25 14.07 -5.74
N GLY A 176 6.02 13.10 -5.27
CA GLY A 176 5.96 12.61 -3.90
C GLY A 176 5.18 11.29 -3.82
N THR A 177 5.26 10.64 -2.66
CA THR A 177 4.61 9.34 -2.43
C THR A 177 3.09 9.46 -2.48
N TYR A 178 2.57 10.62 -2.08
CA TYR A 178 1.16 10.94 -1.98
C TYR A 178 0.76 12.08 -2.95
N CYS A 179 1.61 12.43 -3.93
CA CYS A 179 1.39 13.54 -4.84
C CYS A 179 1.26 14.91 -4.15
N GLU A 180 1.93 15.07 -3.02
CA GLU A 180 1.88 16.24 -2.15
C GLU A 180 2.74 17.41 -2.65
N THR A 181 3.75 17.12 -3.49
CA THR A 181 4.72 18.11 -3.96
C THR A 181 4.35 18.59 -5.36
N LEU A 182 4.26 19.90 -5.57
CA LEU A 182 4.07 20.47 -6.90
C LEU A 182 5.43 20.52 -7.64
N THR A 183 5.50 19.96 -8.85
CA THR A 183 6.72 19.93 -9.67
C THR A 183 6.78 21.06 -10.69
N VAL A 184 5.60 21.54 -11.11
CA VAL A 184 5.50 22.55 -12.17
C VAL A 184 5.14 23.89 -11.54
N PRO A 185 5.89 24.97 -11.85
CA PRO A 185 5.51 26.28 -11.38
C PRO A 185 4.16 26.71 -11.94
N THR A 186 3.31 27.30 -11.09
CA THR A 186 1.99 27.81 -11.53
C THR A 186 2.11 29.00 -12.48
N VAL A 187 3.22 29.74 -12.39
CA VAL A 187 3.52 30.92 -13.19
C VAL A 187 4.18 30.53 -14.51
N ARG A 188 3.70 31.09 -15.63
CA ARG A 188 4.27 30.89 -16.96
C ARG A 188 4.97 32.15 -17.48
N CYS A 189 5.93 31.98 -18.38
CA CYS A 189 6.59 33.09 -19.06
C CYS A 189 5.59 34.01 -19.81
N SER A 190 4.51 33.44 -20.33
CA SER A 190 3.44 34.16 -21.03
C SER A 190 2.70 35.16 -20.14
N ASP A 191 2.62 34.89 -18.84
CA ASP A 191 1.86 35.71 -17.90
C ASP A 191 2.60 37.02 -17.60
N ILE A 192 3.93 36.97 -17.73
CA ILE A 192 4.84 38.07 -17.39
C ILE A 192 5.35 38.82 -18.63
N SER A 193 5.30 38.19 -19.81
CA SER A 193 5.85 38.76 -21.06
C SER A 193 5.33 40.16 -21.37
N LYS A 194 4.02 40.40 -21.20
CA LYS A 194 3.39 41.71 -21.46
C LYS A 194 3.93 42.82 -20.55
N CYS A 195 4.24 42.52 -19.29
CA CYS A 195 4.82 43.49 -18.38
C CYS A 195 6.30 43.74 -18.69
N MET A 196 7.02 42.71 -19.13
CA MET A 196 8.44 42.82 -19.42
C MET A 196 8.73 43.72 -20.62
N VAL A 197 7.80 43.86 -21.56
CA VAL A 197 7.91 44.84 -22.65
C VAL A 197 8.19 46.24 -22.12
N LYS A 198 7.48 46.68 -21.07
CA LYS A 198 7.71 47.99 -20.45
C LYS A 198 9.11 48.10 -19.87
N VAL A 199 9.56 47.06 -19.18
CA VAL A 199 10.93 46.97 -18.60
C VAL A 199 12.01 47.00 -19.69
N TYR A 200 11.71 46.58 -20.91
CA TYR A 200 12.67 46.65 -22.03
C TYR A 200 12.70 48.03 -22.69
N ASP A 201 11.55 48.70 -22.75
CA ASP A 201 11.40 50.02 -23.39
C ASP A 201 11.75 51.17 -22.44
N SER A 202 11.62 50.98 -21.13
CA SER A 202 11.99 51.95 -20.10
C SER A 202 13.11 51.41 -19.21
N ASN A 203 13.94 52.30 -18.64
CA ASN A 203 14.93 51.93 -17.62
C ASN A 203 14.28 51.62 -16.25
N GLU A 204 13.03 51.15 -16.24
CA GLU A 204 12.32 50.75 -15.03
C GLU A 204 12.85 49.42 -14.52
N HIS A 205 12.96 49.31 -13.20
CA HIS A 205 13.44 48.10 -12.52
C HIS A 205 12.28 47.34 -11.87
N VAL A 206 11.06 47.51 -12.38
CA VAL A 206 9.84 46.87 -11.87
C VAL A 206 8.97 46.45 -13.04
N GLY A 207 8.56 45.18 -13.07
CA GLY A 207 7.63 44.62 -14.06
C GLY A 207 6.52 43.85 -13.38
N CYS A 208 5.25 44.10 -13.72
CA CYS A 208 4.08 43.52 -13.03
C CYS A 208 4.10 43.75 -11.49
N ASN A 209 4.59 44.90 -11.00
CA ASN A 209 4.83 45.17 -9.57
C ASN A 209 5.85 44.23 -8.89
N ILE A 210 6.69 43.54 -9.69
CA ILE A 210 7.74 42.64 -9.21
C ILE A 210 9.09 43.30 -9.49
N PRO A 211 10.02 43.30 -8.53
CA PRO A 211 11.35 43.87 -8.74
C PRO A 211 12.12 43.08 -9.82
N VAL A 212 12.74 43.82 -10.74
CA VAL A 212 13.58 43.29 -11.81
C VAL A 212 15.04 43.67 -11.53
N THR A 213 15.91 42.67 -11.46
CA THR A 213 17.36 42.88 -11.29
C THR A 213 18.08 42.57 -12.59
N LEU A 214 18.87 43.51 -13.09
CA LEU A 214 19.72 43.30 -14.27
C LEU A 214 20.97 42.50 -13.90
N VAL A 215 21.26 41.44 -14.65
CA VAL A 215 22.42 40.57 -14.46
C VAL A 215 23.18 40.38 -15.78
N GLU A 216 24.49 40.16 -15.71
CA GLU A 216 25.31 39.89 -16.91
C GLU A 216 25.03 38.49 -17.47
N LYS A 217 24.79 37.52 -16.59
CA LYS A 217 24.45 36.14 -16.93
C LYS A 217 23.30 35.67 -16.06
N LEU A 218 22.45 34.83 -16.65
CA LEU A 218 21.42 34.12 -15.91
C LEU A 218 22.08 32.89 -15.29
N ASP A 219 22.33 32.95 -14.00
CA ASP A 219 22.87 31.81 -13.27
C ASP A 219 21.75 30.81 -12.96
N GLU A 220 22.07 29.52 -13.03
CA GLU A 220 21.22 28.47 -12.46
C GLU A 220 21.09 28.73 -10.96
N SER A 221 19.99 29.36 -10.58
CA SER A 221 19.77 29.82 -9.23
C SER A 221 19.73 28.66 -8.23
N THR A 222 20.09 28.93 -6.98
CA THR A 222 19.82 28.02 -5.84
C THR A 222 18.36 28.00 -5.39
N SER A 223 17.46 28.79 -6.01
CA SER A 223 16.04 28.77 -5.68
C SER A 223 15.37 27.49 -6.20
N TYR A 224 14.53 26.88 -5.35
CA TYR A 224 13.85 25.60 -5.63
C TYR A 224 13.03 25.60 -6.93
N PHE A 225 12.49 26.75 -7.34
CA PHE A 225 11.76 26.89 -8.60
C PHE A 225 12.18 28.18 -9.30
N ALA A 226 13.04 28.05 -10.32
CA ALA A 226 13.36 29.13 -11.23
C ALA A 226 12.98 28.75 -12.66
N LEU A 227 12.26 29.63 -13.34
CA LEU A 227 11.82 29.42 -14.71
C LEU A 227 12.60 30.33 -15.66
N SER A 228 13.33 29.74 -16.60
CA SER A 228 14.03 30.47 -17.66
C SER A 228 13.09 30.79 -18.81
N CYS A 229 12.98 32.08 -19.13
CA CYS A 229 12.08 32.61 -20.14
C CYS A 229 12.85 33.36 -21.23
N GLN A 230 12.37 33.24 -22.46
CA GLN A 230 12.91 33.95 -23.61
C GLN A 230 11.78 34.54 -24.45
N MET A 231 11.99 35.73 -24.98
CA MET A 231 11.06 36.36 -25.93
C MET A 231 11.79 37.30 -26.89
N ILE A 232 11.18 37.55 -28.05
CA ILE A 232 11.71 38.49 -29.03
C ILE A 232 11.06 39.86 -28.79
N HIS A 233 11.89 40.90 -28.66
CA HIS A 233 11.45 42.29 -28.56
C HIS A 233 12.38 43.17 -29.38
N GLN A 234 11.82 43.98 -30.30
CA GLN A 234 12.59 44.85 -31.21
C GLN A 234 13.72 44.10 -31.96
N ASN A 235 13.42 42.92 -32.50
CA ASN A 235 14.38 42.03 -33.19
C ASN A 235 15.56 41.54 -32.35
N CYS A 236 15.45 41.66 -31.02
CA CYS A 236 16.43 41.14 -30.07
C CYS A 236 15.81 40.05 -29.20
N LEU A 237 16.56 38.97 -28.98
CA LEU A 237 16.22 37.93 -28.01
C LEU A 237 16.48 38.46 -26.60
N ARG A 238 15.42 38.61 -25.81
CA ARG A 238 15.48 38.97 -24.40
C ARG A 238 15.33 37.71 -23.56
N SER A 239 16.25 37.50 -22.61
CA SER A 239 16.25 36.36 -21.70
C SER A 239 16.10 36.84 -20.26
N PHE A 240 15.20 36.21 -19.50
CA PHE A 240 14.97 36.54 -18.09
C PHE A 240 14.61 35.27 -17.30
N MET A 241 14.84 35.30 -15.99
CA MET A 241 14.42 34.23 -15.09
C MET A 241 13.43 34.73 -14.06
N ILE A 242 12.40 33.92 -13.82
CA ILE A 242 11.39 34.14 -12.78
C ILE A 242 11.78 33.30 -11.57
N HIS A 243 12.07 33.93 -10.44
CA HIS A 243 12.34 33.23 -9.19
C HIS A 243 11.04 33.12 -8.40
N ILE A 244 10.62 31.89 -8.12
CA ILE A 244 9.34 31.58 -7.48
C ILE A 244 9.62 31.09 -6.06
N ASN A 245 8.79 31.54 -5.13
CA ASN A 245 8.89 31.15 -3.73
C ASN A 245 8.76 29.64 -3.55
N ASN A 246 9.21 29.13 -2.40
CA ASN A 246 9.10 27.73 -1.98
C ASN A 246 7.66 27.19 -2.01
N ASN A 247 6.65 28.07 -1.91
CA ASN A 247 5.24 27.68 -2.00
C ASN A 247 4.71 27.59 -3.44
N VAL A 248 5.56 27.83 -4.46
CA VAL A 248 5.27 27.70 -5.90
C VAL A 248 4.09 28.54 -6.42
N LYS A 249 3.67 29.55 -5.63
CA LYS A 249 2.47 30.38 -5.89
C LYS A 249 2.77 31.86 -6.17
N HIS A 250 3.93 32.36 -5.73
CA HIS A 250 4.27 33.78 -5.84
C HIS A 250 5.66 33.97 -6.43
N ILE A 251 5.77 34.97 -7.29
CA ILE A 251 7.05 35.40 -7.87
C ILE A 251 7.74 36.28 -6.84
N ASP A 252 8.91 35.87 -6.39
CA ASP A 252 9.71 36.65 -5.42
C ASP A 252 10.44 37.79 -6.14
N ARG A 253 11.07 37.49 -7.28
CA ARG A 253 11.81 38.47 -8.10
C ARG A 253 12.01 37.98 -9.53
N ILE A 254 12.35 38.90 -10.42
CA ILE A 254 12.74 38.59 -11.80
C ILE A 254 14.19 39.03 -12.01
N THR A 255 15.00 38.20 -12.65
CA THR A 255 16.33 38.59 -13.13
C THR A 255 16.32 38.70 -14.65
N LEU A 256 16.87 39.79 -15.16
CA LEU A 256 16.90 40.10 -16.59
C LEU A 256 18.35 40.09 -17.06
N LYS A 257 18.66 39.27 -18.07
CA LYS A 257 19.97 39.31 -18.73
C LYS A 257 20.12 40.65 -19.43
N ARG A 258 21.27 41.30 -19.22
CA ARG A 258 21.68 42.46 -20.01
C ARG A 258 21.76 42.07 -21.49
N LEU A 259 21.23 42.95 -22.35
CA LEU A 259 21.25 42.73 -23.79
C LEU A 259 22.66 42.97 -24.33
N ASP A 260 23.19 41.99 -25.07
CA ASP A 260 24.34 42.19 -25.94
C ASP A 260 23.84 42.37 -27.38
N PRO A 261 23.84 43.60 -27.95
CA PRO A 261 23.32 43.84 -29.29
C PRO A 261 24.06 43.08 -30.40
N GLN A 262 25.29 42.63 -30.16
CA GLN A 262 26.05 41.90 -31.18
C GLN A 262 25.66 40.42 -31.26
N GLN A 263 25.23 39.84 -30.14
CA GLN A 263 24.89 38.43 -30.03
C GLN A 263 23.39 38.17 -30.01
N ASP A 264 22.64 39.03 -29.32
CA ASP A 264 21.23 38.80 -29.01
C ASP A 264 20.29 39.44 -30.04
N CYS A 265 20.77 40.36 -30.89
CA CYS A 265 19.95 41.03 -31.90
C CYS A 265 20.25 40.55 -33.32
N LEU A 266 19.20 40.32 -34.11
CA LEU A 266 19.36 40.06 -35.53
C LEU A 266 19.79 41.36 -36.22
N LYS A 267 20.97 41.34 -36.85
CA LYS A 267 21.36 42.37 -37.81
C LYS A 267 20.45 42.21 -39.03
N ILE A 268 19.46 43.08 -39.18
CA ILE A 268 18.75 43.18 -40.45
C ILE A 268 19.79 43.66 -41.47
N PRO A 269 20.11 42.89 -42.52
CA PRO A 269 20.90 43.42 -43.60
C PRO A 269 20.09 44.57 -44.21
N ILE A 270 20.64 45.79 -44.12
CA ILE A 270 20.11 46.93 -44.85
C ILE A 270 20.32 46.58 -46.32
N PHE A 271 19.32 46.03 -46.98
CA PHE A 271 19.26 46.02 -48.44
C PHE A 271 19.05 47.47 -48.85
N ILE A 272 20.14 48.22 -49.01
CA ILE A 272 20.13 49.44 -49.80
C ILE A 272 19.83 48.98 -51.21
N SER A 273 18.59 49.17 -51.66
CA SER A 273 18.25 49.10 -53.07
C SER A 273 18.84 50.35 -53.73
N GLU A 274 20.12 50.28 -54.07
CA GLU A 274 20.75 51.18 -55.06
C GLU A 274 20.21 50.80 -56.45
N LYS A 275 18.91 51.05 -56.66
CA LYS A 275 18.24 51.05 -57.97
C LYS A 275 17.11 52.07 -57.93
N ASP A 276 17.51 53.32 -57.81
CA ASP A 276 16.92 54.54 -58.38
C ASP A 276 18.06 55.56 -58.26
N LEU A 277 19.02 55.54 -59.20
CA LEU A 277 19.06 56.43 -60.37
C LEU A 277 18.98 57.91 -59.99
#